data_AF-A0A957SJB0-F1
#
_entry.id   AF-A0A957SJB0-F1
#
_cell.length_a   1.000
_cell.length_b   1.000
_cell.length_c   1.000
_cell.angle_alpha   90.00
_cell.angle_beta   90.00
_cell.angle_gamma   90.00
#
_symmetry.space_group_name_H-M   'P 1'
#
loop_
_entity.id
_entity.type
_entity.pdbx_description
1 polymer ?
#
loop_
_entity_poly.entity_id
_entity_poly.type
_entity_poly.pdbx_seq_one_letter_code
_entity_poly.pdbx_strand_id
1 'polypeptide(L)' 'MTTRLAVFVSGNGSNLQAIIDAIRARLLEAEVVLVVSNRKAAFGLERAQKAGIPTLYFPLKPYRDADRS' A
#
# COMPACT_ATOMS: atom_id res chain seq x y z
N MET A 1 -8.10 18.47 9.51
CA MET A 1 -8.89 17.31 9.03
C MET A 1 -7.87 16.35 8.47
N THR A 2 -7.78 15.12 8.99
CA THR A 2 -6.72 14.19 8.59
C THR A 2 -6.98 13.62 7.20
N THR A 3 -6.01 13.73 6.30
CA THR A 3 -6.12 13.19 4.93
C THR A 3 -6.01 11.67 4.97
N ARG A 4 -6.97 10.95 4.37
CA ARG A 4 -6.97 9.48 4.32
C ARG A 4 -6.32 8.99 3.04
N LEU A 5 -5.27 8.19 3.16
CA LEU A 5 -4.45 7.71 2.03
C LEU A 5 -4.64 6.21 1.81
N ALA A 6 -4.87 5.84 0.55
CA ALA A 6 -4.68 4.47 0.08
C ALA A 6 -3.39 4.41 -0.74
N VAL A 7 -2.48 3.50 -0.40
CA VAL A 7 -1.14 3.41 -1.02
C VAL A 7 -1.02 2.13 -1.82
N PHE A 8 -0.61 2.24 -3.09
CA PHE A 8 -0.46 1.12 -3.99
C PHE A 8 1.02 0.75 -4.12
N VAL A 9 1.36 -0.53 -3.90
CA VAL A 9 2.75 -1.02 -3.91
C VAL A 9 2.89 -2.26 -4.79
N SER A 10 4.05 -2.43 -5.44
CA SER A 10 4.36 -3.62 -6.26
C SER A 10 5.72 -4.26 -5.92
N GLY A 11 6.42 -3.74 -4.91
CA GLY A 11 7.79 -4.14 -4.57
C GLY A 11 8.14 -3.90 -3.09
N ASN A 12 9.36 -3.39 -2.82
CA ASN A 12 9.91 -3.25 -1.46
C ASN A 12 9.06 -2.34 -0.55
N GLY A 13 8.45 -1.30 -1.11
CA GLY A 13 7.63 -0.35 -0.34
C GLY A 13 8.46 0.67 0.45
N SER A 14 9.63 1.09 -0.06
CA SER A 14 10.42 2.17 0.56
C SER A 14 9.65 3.49 0.65
N ASN A 15 8.89 3.87 -0.39
CA ASN A 15 8.04 5.06 -0.35
C ASN A 15 6.90 4.92 0.66
N LEU A 16 6.31 3.72 0.79
CA LEU A 16 5.32 3.45 1.84
C LEU A 16 5.95 3.66 3.22
N GLN A 17 7.18 3.15 3.44
CA GLN A 17 7.89 3.35 4.70
C GLN A 17 8.13 4.84 4.98
N ALA A 18 8.61 5.60 4.00
CA ALA A 18 8.83 7.04 4.15
C ALA A 18 7.54 7.80 4.50
N ILE A 19 6.40 7.44 3.91
CA ILE A 19 5.09 8.03 4.25
C ILE A 19 4.69 7.69 5.68
N ILE A 20 4.83 6.41 6.09
CA ILE A 20 4.53 5.98 7.47
C ILE A 20 5.40 6.73 8.47
N ASP A 21 6.69 6.88 8.17
CA ASP A 21 7.65 7.55 9.04
C ASP A 21 7.35 9.06 9.13
N ALA A 22 6.99 9.72 8.02
CA ALA A 22 6.57 11.11 8.00
C ALA A 22 5.29 11.37 8.81
N ILE A 23 4.31 10.46 8.73
CA ILE A 23 3.08 10.52 9.56
C ILE A 23 3.42 10.37 11.03
N ARG A 24 4.24 9.38 11.40
CA ARG A 24 4.68 9.14 12.79
C ARG A 24 5.46 10.33 13.36
N ALA A 25 6.29 10.96 12.52
CA ALA A 25 7.03 12.17 12.86
C ALA A 25 6.18 13.45 12.86
N ARG A 26 4.87 13.35 12.56
CA ARG A 26 3.94 14.49 12.42
C ARG A 26 4.38 15.53 11.37
N LEU A 27 5.19 15.12 10.40
CA LEU A 27 5.58 15.92 9.23
C LEU A 27 4.49 15.91 8.14
N LEU A 28 3.58 14.94 8.22
CA LEU A 28 2.47 14.77 7.30
C LEU A 28 1.18 14.52 8.10
N GLU A 29 0.21 15.44 8.02
CA GLU A 29 -1.13 15.28 8.63
C GLU A 29 -2.01 14.35 7.77
N ALA A 30 -1.67 13.06 7.78
CA ALA A 30 -2.39 12.03 7.04
C ALA A 30 -2.44 10.70 7.79
N GLU A 31 -3.31 9.81 7.33
CA GLU A 31 -3.45 8.44 7.80
C GLU A 31 -3.44 7.50 6.61
N VAL A 32 -2.56 6.49 6.61
CA VAL A 32 -2.63 5.42 5.61
C VAL A 32 -3.66 4.40 6.08
N VAL A 33 -4.80 4.37 5.39
CA VAL A 33 -5.95 3.54 5.77
C VAL A 33 -5.98 2.19 5.04
N LEU A 34 -5.23 2.06 3.95
CA LEU A 34 -5.15 0.83 3.17
C LEU A 34 -3.85 0.79 2.35
N VAL A 35 -3.23 -0.40 2.29
CA VAL A 35 -2.17 -0.69 1.32
C VAL A 35 -2.61 -1.79 0.37
N VAL A 36 -2.57 -1.50 -0.94
CA VAL A 36 -2.96 -2.44 -1.98
C VAL A 36 -1.73 -2.90 -2.75
N SER A 37 -1.63 -4.20 -3.06
CA SER A 37 -0.63 -4.70 -3.98
C SER A 37 -1.20 -5.63 -5.02
N ASN A 38 -0.66 -5.54 -6.23
CA ASN A 38 -0.88 -6.52 -7.29
C ASN A 38 0.10 -7.71 -7.25
N ARG A 39 1.02 -7.76 -6.28
CA ARG A 39 1.94 -8.87 -6.08
C ARG A 39 1.86 -9.38 -4.65
N LYS A 40 1.49 -10.65 -4.47
CA LYS A 40 1.35 -11.28 -3.15
C LYS A 40 2.65 -11.26 -2.33
N ALA A 41 3.80 -11.29 -3.01
CA ALA A 41 5.13 -11.27 -2.41
C ALA A 41 5.75 -9.85 -2.29
N ALA A 42 4.95 -8.78 -2.46
CA ALA A 42 5.48 -7.43 -2.27
C ALA A 42 5.81 -7.20 -0.78
N PHE A 43 7.09 -6.97 -0.47
CA PHE A 43 7.55 -6.68 0.89
C PHE A 43 6.89 -5.41 1.49
N GLY A 44 6.37 -4.52 0.63
CA GLY A 44 5.53 -3.41 1.08
C GLY A 44 4.27 -3.85 1.86
N LEU A 45 3.70 -5.02 1.58
CA LEU A 45 2.58 -5.57 2.36
C LEU A 45 3.02 -5.94 3.78
N GLU A 46 4.21 -6.50 3.95
CA GLU A 46 4.76 -6.80 5.28
C GLU A 46 5.02 -5.54 6.08
N ARG A 47 5.53 -4.48 5.44
CA ARG A 47 5.72 -3.16 6.08
C ARG A 47 4.39 -2.59 6.58
N ALA A 48 3.35 -2.66 5.76
CA ALA A 48 2.01 -2.20 6.12
C ALA A 48 1.45 -2.98 7.32
N GLN A 49 1.54 -4.32 7.29
CA GLN A 49 1.10 -5.18 8.39
C GLN A 49 1.85 -4.88 9.69
N LYS A 50 3.18 -4.72 9.64
CA LYS A 50 4.00 -4.33 10.80
C LYS A 50 3.63 -2.95 11.36
N ALA A 51 3.09 -2.07 10.53
CA ALA A 51 2.59 -0.76 10.94
C ALA A 51 1.12 -0.78 11.41
N GLY A 52 0.46 -1.94 11.42
CA GLY A 52 -0.96 -2.07 11.78
C GLY A 52 -1.93 -1.58 10.71
N ILE A 53 -1.47 -1.41 9.47
CA ILE A 53 -2.27 -0.89 8.36
C ILE A 53 -2.94 -2.05 7.61
N PRO A 54 -4.25 -1.98 7.34
CA PRO A 54 -4.95 -2.98 6.53
C PRO A 54 -4.31 -3.17 5.16
N THR A 55 -4.24 -4.41 4.68
CA THR A 55 -3.68 -4.74 3.37
C THR A 55 -4.66 -5.49 2.48
N LEU A 56 -4.56 -5.25 1.17
CA LEU A 56 -5.32 -5.95 0.14
C LEU A 56 -4.39 -6.43 -0.97
N TYR A 57 -4.49 -7.71 -1.31
CA TYR A 57 -3.89 -8.25 -2.53
C TYR A 57 -4.93 -8.25 -3.65
N PHE A 58 -4.61 -7.57 -4.75
CA PHE A 58 -5.48 -7.44 -5.92
C PHE A 58 -4.70 -7.77 -7.21
N PRO A 59 -4.68 -9.03 -7.67
CA PRO A 59 -3.93 -9.43 -8.87
C PRO A 59 -4.50 -8.82 -10.16
N LEU A 60 -3.61 -8.43 -11.07
CA LEU A 60 -3.98 -7.94 -12.41
C LEU A 60 -4.25 -9.06 -13.42
N LYS A 61 -3.70 -10.27 -13.21
CA LYS A 61 -3.78 -11.38 -14.18
C LYS A 61 -5.22 -11.68 -14.65
N PRO A 62 -6.22 -11.80 -13.75
CA PRO A 62 -7.60 -12.07 -14.16
C PRO A 62 -8.19 -11.03 -15.12
N TYR A 63 -7.74 -9.78 -15.07
CA TYR A 63 -8.24 -8.70 -15.91
C TYR A 63 -7.50 -8.59 -17.25
N ARG A 64 -6.20 -8.92 -17.27
CA ARG A 64 -5.42 -8.95 -18.52
C ARG A 64 -5.86 -10.07 -19.47
N ASP A 65 -6.40 -11.15 -18.92
CA ASP A 65 -6.91 -12.28 -19.68
C ASP A 65 -8.35 -12.03 -20.18
N ALA A 66 -9.12 -11.16 -19.51
CA ALA A 66 -10.51 -10.84 -19.84
C ALA A 66 -10.67 -9.79 -20.97
N ASP A 67 -9.70 -8.88 -21.16
CA ASP A 67 -9.70 -7.87 -22.24
C ASP A 67 -9.06 -8.37 -23.56
N ARG A 68 -8.87 -9.68 -23.69
CA ARG A 68 -8.26 -10.31 -24.88
C ARG A 68 -9.28 -11.05 -25.78
N SER A 69 -10.59 -10.89 -25.54
CA SER A 69 -11.66 -11.38 -26.42
C SER A 69 -12.12 -10.33 -27.41
#